data_AF-A0A378MTW1-F1
#
_entry.id   AF-A0A378MTW1-F1
#
_cell.length_a   1.000
_cell.length_b   1.000
_cell.length_c   1.000
_cell.angle_alpha   90.00
_cell.angle_beta   90.00
_cell.angle_gamma   90.00
#
_symmetry.space_group_name_H-M   'P 1'
#
loop_
_entity.id
_entity.type
_entity.pdbx_description
1 polymer ?
#
loop_
_entity_poly.entity_id
_entity_poly.type
_entity_poly.pdbx_seq_one_letter_code
_entity_poly.pdbx_strand_id
1 'polypeptide(L)' 'MSVAQLGLSLAAAEYGYLDDIPVERVGSFEANLLAYAQSNYGEFMQELSKSGNFNDEIKDKLNEILSGFKKNSAW' A
#
# COMPACT_ATOMS: atom_id res chain seq x y z
N MET A 1 -12.92 4.32 0.66
CA MET A 1 -11.59 3.92 1.17
C MET A 1 -11.77 3.18 2.48
N SER A 2 -11.28 1.94 2.57
CA SER A 2 -11.26 1.17 3.82
C SER A 2 -10.00 1.49 4.64
N VAL A 3 -9.99 1.13 5.93
CA VAL A 3 -8.83 1.33 6.84
C VAL A 3 -7.54 0.75 6.25
N ALA A 4 -7.62 -0.41 5.59
CA ALA A 4 -6.47 -1.01 4.93
C ALA A 4 -5.92 -0.17 3.76
N GLN A 5 -6.80 0.46 2.98
CA GLN A 5 -6.41 1.30 1.84
C GLN A 5 -5.75 2.59 2.32
N LEU A 6 -6.32 3.20 3.37
CA LEU A 6 -5.75 4.38 4.03
C LEU A 6 -4.38 4.07 4.66
N GLY A 7 -4.27 2.93 5.34
CA GLY A 7 -3.02 2.47 5.94
C GLY A 7 -1.92 2.19 4.91
N LEU A 8 -2.27 1.61 3.77
CA LEU A 8 -1.32 1.38 2.67
C LEU A 8 -0.83 2.69 2.05
N SER A 9 -1.73 3.66 1.83
CA SER A 9 -1.36 4.98 1.29
C SER A 9 -0.49 5.77 2.29
N LEU A 10 -0.82 5.69 3.59
CA LEU A 10 -0.01 6.30 4.65
C LEU A 10 1.37 5.64 4.76
N ALA A 11 1.46 4.32 4.68
CA ALA A 11 2.74 3.61 4.67
C ALA A 11 3.60 4.01 3.47
N ALA A 12 3.01 4.12 2.27
CA ALA A 12 3.73 4.58 1.07
C ALA A 12 4.30 6.00 1.26
N ALA A 13 3.56 6.88 1.93
CA ALA A 13 4.03 8.22 2.29
C ALA A 13 5.14 8.19 3.34
N GLU A 14 4.96 7.44 4.44
CA GLU A 14 5.97 7.36 5.52
C GLU A 14 7.30 6.76 5.06
N TYR A 15 7.25 5.74 4.20
CA TYR A 15 8.46 5.11 3.66
C TYR A 15 9.10 5.90 2.49
N GLY A 16 8.54 7.05 2.12
CA GLY A 16 9.09 7.90 1.05
C GLY A 16 8.93 7.34 -0.36
N TYR A 17 8.00 6.40 -0.58
CA TYR A 17 7.73 5.88 -1.94
C TYR A 17 7.05 6.92 -2.82
N LEU A 18 6.39 7.91 -2.21
CA LEU A 18 5.76 9.04 -2.90
C LEU A 18 6.74 10.20 -3.16
N ASP A 19 7.94 10.19 -2.57
CA ASP A 19 8.88 11.32 -2.63
C ASP A 19 9.47 11.51 -4.04
N ASP A 20 9.70 10.41 -4.75
CA ASP A 20 10.24 10.40 -6.13
C ASP A 20 9.13 10.49 -7.20
N ILE A 21 7.86 10.54 -6.79
CA ILE A 21 6.71 10.49 -7.70
C ILE A 21 6.15 11.91 -7.89
N PRO A 22 6.03 12.41 -9.13
CA PRO A 22 5.39 13.69 -9.36
C PRO A 22 3.93 13.65 -8.91
N VAL A 23 3.44 14.74 -8.31
CA VAL A 23 2.08 14.86 -7.74
C VAL A 23 0.99 14.40 -8.72
N GLU A 24 1.16 14.70 -10.00
CA GLU A 24 0.23 14.30 -11.07
C GLU A 24 0.12 12.78 -11.26
N ARG A 25 1.17 12.03 -10.92
CA ARG A 25 1.22 10.56 -10.98
C ARG A 25 0.90 9.88 -9.66
N VAL A 26 0.82 10.60 -8.53
CA VAL A 26 0.48 10.03 -7.22
C VAL A 26 -0.88 9.32 -7.27
N GLY A 27 -1.87 9.92 -7.94
CA GLY A 27 -3.19 9.27 -8.10
C GLY A 27 -3.13 7.95 -8.88
N SER A 28 -2.32 7.88 -9.94
CA SER A 28 -2.11 6.64 -10.71
C SER A 28 -1.31 5.60 -9.92
N PHE A 29 -0.31 6.03 -9.16
CA PHE A 29 0.44 5.17 -8.25
C PHE A 29 -0.46 4.55 -7.19
N GLU A 30 -1.29 5.35 -6.52
CA GLU A 30 -2.21 4.87 -5.49
C GLU A 30 -3.21 3.86 -6.06
N ALA A 31 -3.79 4.14 -7.24
CA ALA A 31 -4.70 3.22 -7.92
C ALA A 31 -4.02 1.87 -8.25
N ASN A 32 -2.81 1.90 -8.80
CA ASN A 32 -2.04 0.68 -9.12
C ASN A 32 -1.64 -0.10 -7.86
N LEU A 33 -1.18 0.61 -6.82
CA LEU A 33 -0.79 0.02 -5.55
C LEU A 33 -1.99 -0.67 -4.88
N LEU A 34 -3.16 -0.02 -4.86
CA LEU A 34 -4.39 -0.59 -4.34
C LEU A 34 -4.85 -1.80 -5.14
N ALA A 35 -4.77 -1.74 -6.47
CA ALA A 35 -5.11 -2.88 -7.34
C ALA A 35 -4.15 -4.07 -7.13
N TYR A 36 -2.86 -3.80 -6.97
CA TYR A 36 -1.84 -4.81 -6.67
C TYR A 36 -2.09 -5.46 -5.31
N ALA A 37 -2.33 -4.65 -4.28
CA ALA A 37 -2.64 -5.13 -2.93
C ALA A 37 -3.95 -5.92 -2.89
N GLN A 38 -4.98 -5.51 -3.62
CA GLN A 38 -6.22 -6.30 -3.71
C GLN A 38 -6.04 -7.61 -4.47
N SER A 39 -5.26 -7.62 -5.55
CA SER A 39 -5.07 -8.83 -6.37
C SER A 39 -4.16 -9.87 -5.70
N ASN A 40 -3.09 -9.43 -5.04
CA ASN A 40 -2.09 -10.32 -4.43
C ASN A 40 -2.32 -10.53 -2.94
N TYR A 41 -2.92 -9.56 -2.25
CA TYR A 41 -3.06 -9.52 -0.79
C TYR A 41 -4.51 -9.21 -0.35
N GLY A 42 -5.49 -9.60 -1.16
CA GLY A 42 -6.91 -9.30 -0.91
C GLY A 42 -7.43 -9.80 0.44
N GLU A 43 -7.05 -11.01 0.85
CA GLU A 43 -7.39 -11.56 2.18
C GLU A 43 -6.78 -10.72 3.31
N PHE A 44 -5.52 -10.32 3.18
CA PHE A 44 -4.84 -9.46 4.15
C PHE A 44 -5.49 -8.07 4.24
N MET A 45 -5.86 -7.47 3.10
CA MET A 45 -6.55 -6.17 3.06
C MET A 45 -7.94 -6.23 3.70
N GLN A 46 -8.64 -7.36 3.57
CA GLN A 46 -9.91 -7.59 4.27
C GLN A 46 -9.73 -7.77 5.77
N GLU A 47 -8.74 -8.53 6.20
CA GLU A 47 -8.40 -8.72 7.61
C GLU A 47 -8.02 -7.39 8.26
N LEU A 48 -7.13 -6.63 7.61
CA LEU A 48 -6.71 -5.31 8.07
C LEU A 48 -7.89 -4.33 8.17
N SER A 49 -8.83 -4.39 7.21
CA SER A 49 -10.05 -3.57 7.26
C SER A 49 -11.02 -3.98 8.37
N LYS A 50 -11.04 -5.25 8.77
CA LYS A 50 -11.90 -5.76 9.86
C LYS A 50 -11.30 -5.53 11.24
N SER A 51 -10.01 -5.83 11.39
CA SER A 51 -9.30 -5.71 12.65
C SER A 51 -9.02 -4.25 12.99
N GLY A 52 -8.74 -3.42 11.97
CA GLY A 52 -8.34 -2.02 12.15
C GLY A 52 -6.99 -1.87 12.86
N ASN A 53 -6.29 -2.97 13.11
CA ASN A 53 -5.01 -2.99 13.82
C ASN A 53 -3.90 -2.53 12.88
N PHE A 54 -3.27 -1.41 13.20
CA PHE A 54 -2.11 -0.89 12.48
C PHE A 54 -0.84 -1.05 13.33
N ASN A 55 -0.52 -2.31 13.63
CA ASN A 55 0.61 -2.69 14.48
C ASN A 55 1.90 -2.83 13.66
N ASP A 56 3.06 -2.92 14.32
CA ASP A 56 4.35 -3.05 13.64
C ASP A 56 4.43 -4.25 12.68
N GLU A 57 3.83 -5.40 13.01
CA GLU A 57 3.78 -6.56 12.09
C GLU A 57 3.03 -6.27 10.78
N ILE A 58 1.96 -5.48 10.87
CA ILE A 58 1.19 -5.04 9.70
C ILE A 58 2.03 -4.05 8.90
N LYS A 59 2.76 -3.14 9.57
CA LYS A 59 3.66 -2.20 8.90
C LYS A 59 4.77 -2.92 8.14
N ASP A 60 5.35 -3.98 8.71
CA ASP A 60 6.33 -4.82 8.04
C ASP A 60 5.74 -5.50 6.80
N LYS A 61 4.54 -6.11 6.92
CA LYS A 61 3.83 -6.67 5.76
C LYS A 61 3.54 -5.63 4.69
N LEU A 62 3.05 -4.45 5.07
CA LEU A 62 2.80 -3.35 4.12
C LEU A 62 4.09 -2.91 3.42
N ASN A 63 5.22 -2.87 4.14
CA ASN A 63 6.52 -2.58 3.55
C ASN A 63 6.97 -3.68 2.56
N GLU A 64 6.68 -4.94 2.87
CA GLU A 64 6.93 -6.06 1.95
C GLU A 64 6.08 -5.95 0.68
N ILE A 65 4.79 -5.61 0.82
CA ILE A 65 3.88 -5.34 -0.29
C ILE A 65 4.39 -4.17 -1.14
N LEU A 66 4.82 -3.07 -0.51
CA LEU A 66 5.37 -1.90 -1.19
C LEU A 66 6.68 -2.21 -1.92
N SER A 67 7.57 -2.97 -1.31
CA SER A 67 8.82 -3.44 -1.92
C SER A 67 8.54 -4.40 -3.10
N GLY A 68 7.57 -5.30 -2.94
CA GLY A 68 7.11 -6.20 -3.99
C GLY A 68 6.49 -5.45 -5.15
N PHE A 69 5.65 -4.45 -4.85
CA PHE A 69 5.07 -3.55 -5.84
C PHE A 69 6.16 -2.78 -6.60
N LYS A 70 7.13 -2.17 -5.91
CA LYS A 70 8.23 -1.42 -6.55
C LYS A 70 9.13 -2.31 -7.43
N LYS A 71 9.26 -3.60 -7.09
CA LYS A 71 10.00 -4.58 -7.90
C LYS A 71 9.20 -5.06 -9.12
N ASN A 72 7.88 -5.18 -8.99
CA ASN A 72 7.02 -5.83 -9.99
C ASN A 72 6.39 -4.81 -10.94
N SER A 73 5.92 -3.69 -10.41
CA SER A 73 5.64 -2.50 -11.20
C SER A 73 6.97 -1.86 -11.56
N ALA A 74 7.33 -1.90 -12.84
CA ALA A 74 8.10 -0.81 -13.43
C ALA A 74 7.12 0.38 -13.53
N TRP A 75 7.29 1.39 -12.67
CA TRP A 75 6.48 2.61 -12.61
C TRP A 75 6.95 3.65 -13.63
#